data_AF-A0A3Q3IWS1-F1
#
_entry.id   AF-A0A3Q3IWS1-F1
#
_cell.length_a   1.000
_cell.length_b   1.000
_cell.length_c   1.000
_cell.angle_alpha   90.00
_cell.angle_beta   90.00
_cell.angle_gamma   90.00
#
_symmetry.space_group_name_H-M   'P 1'
#
loop_
_entity.id
_entity.type
_entity.pdbx_description
1 polymer ?
#
loop_
_entity_poly.entity_id
_entity_poly.type
_entity_poly.pdbx_seq_one_letter_code
_entity_poly.pdbx_strand_id
1 'polypeptide(L)'
;LSPTAMGRQVEEAQQWHSAARDAATVIQSKEAQMQLVTDYCRQIQTAKDTVERLTMKSPEHSSSKEAEQLCSLQKSMEENGTILGELLMTSTQLSPHLSWSERAATQAEQKNLHEKWRGLERLVERLLHSA
;
A
#
# COMPACT_ATOMS: atom_id res chain seq x y z
N LEU A 1 -17.64 21.99 -52.02
CA LEU A 1 -17.09 20.65 -51.70
C LEU A 1 -18.09 19.61 -52.19
N SER A 2 -17.64 18.56 -52.88
CA SER A 2 -18.53 17.46 -53.32
C SER A 2 -19.06 16.68 -52.11
N PRO A 3 -20.27 16.07 -52.17
CA PRO A 3 -20.84 15.29 -51.06
C PRO A 3 -19.89 14.21 -50.52
N THR A 4 -19.12 13.56 -51.39
CA THR A 4 -18.10 12.56 -51.03
C THR A 4 -16.91 13.15 -50.26
N ALA A 5 -16.54 14.41 -50.53
CA ALA A 5 -15.46 15.09 -49.81
C ALA A 5 -15.94 15.55 -48.42
N MET A 6 -17.20 15.96 -48.30
CA MET A 6 -17.82 16.34 -47.03
C MET A 6 -18.03 15.12 -46.11
N GLY A 7 -18.45 13.98 -46.67
CA GLY A 7 -18.56 12.72 -45.92
C GLY A 7 -17.24 12.25 -45.30
N ARG A 8 -16.14 12.30 -46.07
CA ARG A 8 -14.80 11.95 -45.56
C ARG A 8 -14.31 12.87 -44.43
N GLN A 9 -14.56 14.17 -44.52
CA GLN A 9 -14.17 15.10 -43.45
C GLN A 9 -14.92 14.84 -42.14
N VAL A 10 -16.21 14.45 -42.22
CA VAL A 10 -17.00 14.11 -41.04
C VAL A 10 -16.49 12.82 -40.38
N GLU A 11 -16.17 11.79 -41.16
CA GLU A 11 -15.58 10.55 -40.64
C GLU A 11 -14.21 10.78 -40.00
N GLU A 12 -13.35 11.59 -40.62
CA GLU A 12 -12.04 11.94 -40.06
C GLU A 12 -12.18 12.72 -38.74
N ALA A 13 -13.09 13.70 -38.69
CA ALA A 13 -13.38 14.43 -37.45
C ALA A 13 -13.89 13.51 -36.33
N GLN A 14 -14.72 12.51 -36.67
CA GLN A 14 -15.20 11.51 -35.71
C GLN A 14 -14.07 10.61 -35.20
N GLN A 15 -13.14 10.20 -36.07
CA GLN A 15 -11.97 9.40 -35.68
C GLN A 15 -11.06 10.17 -34.71
N TRP A 16 -10.75 11.43 -35.02
CA TRP A 16 -9.96 12.29 -34.12
C TRP A 16 -10.66 12.52 -32.78
N HIS A 17 -11.98 12.71 -32.79
CA HIS A 17 -12.74 12.86 -31.56
C HIS A 17 -12.73 11.59 -30.70
N SER A 18 -12.85 10.41 -31.32
CA SER A 18 -12.73 9.12 -30.62
C SER A 18 -11.33 8.95 -30.03
N ALA A 19 -10.29 9.15 -30.85
CA ALA A 19 -8.91 9.02 -30.43
C ALA A 19 -8.56 9.97 -29.26
N ALA A 20 -9.06 11.20 -29.29
CA ALA A 20 -8.86 12.15 -28.20
C ALA A 20 -9.54 11.69 -26.89
N ARG A 21 -10.73 11.09 -26.99
CA ARG A 21 -11.45 10.54 -25.82
C ARG A 21 -10.74 9.32 -25.24
N ASP A 22 -10.26 8.43 -26.10
CA ASP A 22 -9.49 7.25 -25.69
C ASP A 22 -8.19 7.67 -25.00
N ALA A 23 -7.48 8.64 -25.58
CA ALA A 23 -6.28 9.22 -24.97
C ALA A 23 -6.57 9.84 -23.60
N ALA A 24 -7.65 10.62 -23.47
CA ALA A 24 -8.06 11.20 -22.19
C ALA A 24 -8.36 10.13 -21.13
N THR A 25 -9.02 9.04 -21.52
CA THR A 25 -9.32 7.91 -20.63
C THR A 25 -8.04 7.21 -20.16
N VAL A 26 -7.07 7.01 -21.05
CA VAL A 26 -5.76 6.43 -20.70
C VAL A 26 -4.99 7.34 -19.74
N ILE A 27 -4.99 8.66 -19.99
CA ILE A 27 -4.32 9.64 -19.11
C ILE A 27 -4.91 9.57 -17.69
N GLN A 28 -6.23 9.62 -17.56
CA GLN A 28 -6.90 9.54 -16.26
C GLN A 28 -6.61 8.22 -15.54
N SER A 29 -6.62 7.10 -16.27
CA SER A 29 -6.26 5.78 -15.72
C SER A 29 -4.83 5.74 -15.20
N LYS A 30 -3.88 6.33 -15.95
CA LYS A 30 -2.48 6.39 -15.55
C LYS A 30 -2.24 7.32 -14.37
N GLU A 31 -2.94 8.45 -14.30
CA GLU A 31 -2.90 9.36 -13.15
C GLU A 31 -3.39 8.66 -11.88
N ALA A 32 -4.51 7.92 -11.95
CA ALA A 32 -5.01 7.12 -10.83
C ALA A 32 -4.01 6.03 -10.39
N GLN A 33 -3.36 5.35 -11.35
CA GLN A 33 -2.30 4.37 -11.05
C GLN A 33 -1.09 5.01 -10.38
N MET A 34 -0.66 6.19 -10.82
CA MET A 34 0.44 6.92 -10.20
C MET A 34 0.11 7.30 -8.76
N GLN A 35 -1.12 7.77 -8.49
CA GLN A 35 -1.57 8.09 -7.14
C GLN A 35 -1.52 6.85 -6.22
N LEU A 36 -1.97 5.68 -6.72
CA LEU A 36 -1.87 4.42 -5.98
C LEU A 36 -0.43 4.03 -5.64
N VAL A 37 0.52 4.23 -6.56
CA VAL A 37 1.95 3.99 -6.30
C VAL A 37 2.48 4.94 -5.21
N THR A 38 2.13 6.23 -5.29
CA THR A 38 2.52 7.22 -4.28
C THR A 38 1.98 6.85 -2.90
N ASP A 39 0.71 6.45 -2.82
CA ASP A 39 0.10 6.01 -1.57
C ASP A 39 0.74 4.74 -1.03
N TYR A 40 1.01 3.75 -1.89
CA TYR A 40 1.73 2.54 -1.49
C TYR A 40 3.11 2.87 -0.90
N CYS A 41 3.92 3.69 -1.58
CA CYS A 41 5.25 4.10 -1.14
C CYS A 41 5.22 4.82 0.23
N ARG A 42 4.24 5.70 0.43
CA ARG A 42 4.05 6.38 1.72
C ARG A 42 3.63 5.40 2.81
N GLN A 43 2.69 4.51 2.53
CA GLN A 43 2.17 3.53 3.48
C GLN A 43 3.25 2.52 3.89
N ILE A 44 4.01 1.97 2.94
CA ILE A 44 5.06 0.99 3.24
C ILE A 44 6.15 1.60 4.12
N GLN A 45 6.55 2.85 3.85
CA GLN A 45 7.53 3.54 4.68
C GLN A 45 7.00 3.80 6.09
N THR A 46 5.77 4.33 6.19
CA THR A 46 5.10 4.56 7.49
C THR A 46 4.99 3.29 8.32
N ALA A 47 4.67 2.16 7.67
CA ALA A 47 4.56 0.87 8.32
C ALA A 47 5.93 0.35 8.79
N LYS A 48 6.97 0.46 7.96
CA LYS A 48 8.35 0.11 8.34
C LYS A 48 8.83 0.90 9.56
N ASP A 49 8.71 2.22 9.51
CA ASP A 49 9.13 3.12 10.60
C ASP A 49 8.38 2.80 11.90
N THR A 50 7.10 2.42 11.78
CA THR A 50 6.27 2.04 12.91
C THR A 50 6.70 0.72 13.52
N VAL A 51 6.92 -0.31 12.70
CA VAL A 51 7.41 -1.62 13.18
C VAL A 51 8.78 -1.48 13.84
N GLU A 52 9.69 -0.71 13.25
CA GLU A 52 11.00 -0.45 13.82
C GLU A 52 10.90 0.27 15.18
N ARG A 53 10.11 1.36 15.24
CA ARG A 53 9.86 2.11 16.47
C ARG A 53 9.26 1.23 17.59
N LEU A 54 8.33 0.35 17.26
CA LEU A 54 7.70 -0.56 18.23
C LEU A 54 8.68 -1.65 18.68
N THR A 55 9.53 -2.14 17.78
CA THR A 55 10.61 -3.09 18.11
C THR A 55 11.58 -2.48 19.12
N MET A 56 11.98 -1.21 18.95
CA MET A 56 12.87 -0.52 19.90
C MET A 56 12.23 -0.27 21.27
N LYS A 57 10.89 -0.24 21.35
CA LYS A 57 10.14 -0.04 22.60
C LYS A 57 9.76 -1.37 23.27
N SER A 58 10.13 -2.50 22.69
CA SER A 58 9.77 -3.82 23.20
C SER A 58 10.59 -4.18 24.44
N PRO A 59 9.95 -4.55 25.57
CA PRO A 59 10.67 -5.03 26.75
C PRO A 59 11.42 -6.34 26.45
N GLU A 60 12.56 -6.54 27.12
CA GLU A 60 13.37 -7.76 26.99
C GLU A 60 12.92 -8.84 28.00
N HIS A 61 12.35 -8.43 29.14
CA HIS A 61 11.90 -9.31 30.22
C HIS A 61 10.49 -8.95 30.71
N SER A 62 9.95 -9.74 31.65
CA SER A 62 8.66 -9.50 32.32
C SER A 62 8.87 -9.07 33.78
N SER A 63 9.31 -7.85 34.00
CA SER A 63 9.40 -7.16 35.29
C SER A 63 8.18 -6.27 35.53
N SER A 64 7.88 -5.94 36.80
CA SER A 64 6.84 -4.96 37.16
C SER A 64 7.03 -3.59 36.48
N LYS A 65 8.27 -3.17 36.19
CA LYS A 65 8.57 -1.92 35.46
C LYS A 65 8.38 -2.05 33.94
N GLU A 66 8.37 -3.28 33.43
CA GLU A 66 8.17 -3.63 32.03
C GLU A 66 6.67 -3.87 31.71
N ALA A 67 5.83 -4.10 32.73
CA ALA A 67 4.39 -4.27 32.56
C ALA A 67 3.69 -3.00 32.01
N GLU A 68 4.06 -1.81 32.49
CA GLU A 68 3.54 -0.54 31.96
C GLU A 68 4.03 -0.27 30.52
N GLN A 69 5.26 -0.65 30.22
CA GLN A 69 5.83 -0.57 28.88
C GLN A 69 5.14 -1.53 27.92
N LEU A 70 4.81 -2.73 28.38
CA LEU A 70 4.06 -3.73 27.63
C LEU A 70 2.63 -3.29 27.35
N CYS A 71 1.92 -2.72 28.34
CA CYS A 71 0.59 -2.13 28.11
C CYS A 71 0.64 -1.00 27.09
N SER A 72 1.66 -0.14 27.17
CA SER A 72 1.88 0.96 26.21
C SER A 72 2.20 0.44 24.80
N LEU A 73 3.00 -0.62 24.71
CA LEU A 73 3.32 -1.30 23.45
C LEU A 73 2.08 -1.92 22.82
N GLN A 74 1.26 -2.64 23.60
CA GLN A 74 0.03 -3.26 23.12
C GLN A 74 -0.94 -2.22 22.57
N LYS A 75 -1.20 -1.15 23.35
CA LYS A 75 -2.04 -0.04 22.89
C LYS A 75 -1.52 0.59 21.60
N SER A 76 -0.20 0.81 21.52
CA SER A 76 0.41 1.36 20.31
C SER A 76 0.29 0.41 19.13
N MET A 77 0.38 -0.91 19.33
CA MET A 77 0.15 -1.88 18.27
C MET A 77 -1.30 -1.87 17.78
N GLU A 78 -2.27 -1.82 18.68
CA GLU A 78 -3.70 -1.71 18.32
C GLU A 78 -3.99 -0.43 17.51
N GLU A 79 -3.44 0.70 17.94
CA GLU A 79 -3.58 1.99 17.23
C GLU A 79 -2.93 1.98 15.83
N ASN A 80 -1.86 1.20 15.64
CA ASN A 80 -1.09 1.18 14.39
C ASN A 80 -1.44 0.00 13.46
N GLY A 81 -2.26 -0.96 13.91
CA GLY A 81 -2.61 -2.15 13.13
C GLY A 81 -3.36 -1.83 11.82
N THR A 82 -4.10 -0.72 11.79
CA THR A 82 -4.81 -0.24 10.59
C THR A 82 -3.87 0.09 9.44
N ILE A 83 -2.66 0.59 9.72
CA ILE A 83 -1.64 0.97 8.72
C ILE A 83 -1.26 -0.25 7.86
N LEU A 84 -1.10 -1.41 8.48
CA LEU A 84 -0.79 -2.65 7.75
C LEU A 84 -1.98 -3.13 6.91
N GLY A 85 -3.21 -2.96 7.42
CA GLY A 85 -4.44 -3.26 6.67
C GLY A 85 -4.59 -2.39 5.43
N GLU A 86 -4.39 -1.08 5.55
CA GLU A 86 -4.42 -0.13 4.43
C GLU A 86 -3.35 -0.46 3.38
N LEU A 87 -2.12 -0.73 3.83
CA LEU A 87 -1.02 -1.15 2.96
C LEU A 87 -1.36 -2.41 2.15
N LEU A 88 -1.99 -3.41 2.79
CA LEU A 88 -2.43 -4.63 2.12
C LEU A 88 -3.48 -4.33 1.04
N MET A 89 -4.46 -3.48 1.33
CA MET A 89 -5.47 -3.09 0.33
C MET A 89 -4.83 -2.37 -0.86
N THR A 90 -3.98 -1.37 -0.62
CA THR A 90 -3.35 -0.60 -1.70
C THR A 90 -2.46 -1.50 -2.57
N SER A 91 -1.71 -2.42 -1.97
CA SER A 91 -0.91 -3.40 -2.73
C SER A 91 -1.79 -4.32 -3.60
N THR A 92 -2.94 -4.75 -3.07
CA THR A 92 -3.90 -5.59 -3.81
C THR A 92 -4.46 -4.85 -5.02
N GLN A 93 -4.80 -3.57 -4.85
CA GLN A 93 -5.26 -2.69 -5.93
C GLN A 93 -4.16 -2.40 -6.96
N LEU A 94 -2.91 -2.29 -6.51
CA LEU A 94 -1.77 -1.98 -7.38
C LEU A 94 -1.30 -3.18 -8.19
N SER A 95 -1.35 -4.40 -7.63
CA SER A 95 -0.89 -5.65 -8.22
C SER A 95 -1.20 -5.86 -9.72
N PRO A 96 -2.45 -5.70 -10.21
CA PRO A 96 -2.75 -5.90 -11.64
C PRO A 96 -2.05 -4.92 -12.58
N HIS A 97 -1.61 -3.77 -12.07
CA HIS A 97 -0.96 -2.71 -12.84
C HIS A 97 0.57 -2.82 -12.86
N LEU A 98 1.13 -3.67 -12.01
CA LEU A 98 2.55 -3.90 -11.91
C LEU A 98 3.01 -4.97 -12.91
N SER A 99 4.23 -4.81 -13.40
CA SER A 99 4.99 -5.87 -14.04
C SER A 99 5.27 -7.02 -13.06
N TRP A 100 5.66 -8.17 -13.60
CA TRP A 100 5.98 -9.34 -12.78
C TRP A 100 7.09 -9.06 -11.75
N SER A 101 8.16 -8.38 -12.17
CA SER A 101 9.28 -8.03 -11.28
C SER A 101 8.86 -7.07 -10.17
N GLU A 102 8.01 -6.09 -10.49
CA GLU A 102 7.48 -5.15 -9.50
C GLU A 102 6.56 -5.85 -8.49
N ARG A 103 5.69 -6.77 -8.94
CA ARG A 103 4.87 -7.59 -8.02
C ARG A 103 5.74 -8.42 -7.09
N ALA A 104 6.79 -9.05 -7.61
CA ALA A 104 7.70 -9.86 -6.81
C ALA A 104 8.39 -9.01 -5.72
N ALA A 105 8.86 -7.81 -6.08
CA ALA A 105 9.48 -6.88 -5.13
C ALA A 105 8.47 -6.40 -4.06
N THR A 106 7.29 -5.95 -4.46
CA THR A 106 6.20 -5.54 -3.56
C THR A 106 5.82 -6.66 -2.60
N GLN A 107 5.68 -7.90 -3.10
CA GLN A 107 5.34 -9.06 -2.29
C GLN A 107 6.44 -9.40 -1.28
N ALA A 108 7.71 -9.33 -1.68
CA ALA A 108 8.84 -9.59 -0.79
C ALA A 108 8.90 -8.59 0.37
N GLU A 109 8.71 -7.30 0.07
CA GLU A 109 8.66 -6.22 1.06
C GLU A 109 7.50 -6.40 2.05
N GLN A 110 6.30 -6.68 1.54
CA GLN A 110 5.14 -6.93 2.39
C GLN A 110 5.33 -8.16 3.28
N LYS A 111 5.90 -9.24 2.73
CA LYS A 111 6.19 -10.45 3.50
C LYS A 111 7.17 -10.15 4.64
N ASN A 112 8.27 -9.44 4.37
CA ASN A 112 9.24 -9.07 5.39
C ASN A 112 8.61 -8.25 6.53
N LEU A 113 7.79 -7.26 6.15
CA LEU A 113 7.10 -6.40 7.11
C LEU A 113 6.10 -7.18 7.96
N HIS A 114 5.30 -8.05 7.34
CA HIS A 114 4.34 -8.89 8.03
C HIS A 114 5.01 -9.89 8.97
N GLU A 115 6.15 -10.47 8.58
CA GLU A 115 6.94 -11.34 9.46
C GLU A 115 7.45 -10.60 10.70
N LYS A 116 7.92 -9.36 10.55
CA LYS A 116 8.34 -8.52 11.68
C LYS A 116 7.17 -8.17 12.60
N TRP A 117 6.04 -7.77 12.03
CA TRP A 117 4.82 -7.49 12.81
C TRP A 117 4.36 -8.71 13.62
N ARG A 118 4.31 -9.89 12.99
CA ARG A 118 4.03 -11.17 13.65
C ARG A 118 5.03 -11.51 14.75
N GLY A 119 6.28 -11.09 14.61
CA GLY A 119 7.29 -11.20 15.65
C GLY A 119 6.91 -10.40 16.90
N LEU A 120 6.44 -9.16 16.71
CA LEU A 120 5.97 -8.30 17.80
C LEU A 120 4.72 -8.85 18.48
N GLU A 121 3.73 -9.31 17.69
CA GLU A 121 2.51 -9.93 18.22
C GLU A 121 2.85 -11.09 19.16
N ARG A 122 3.70 -12.02 18.70
CA ARG A 122 4.15 -13.15 19.53
C ARG A 122 4.96 -12.73 20.75
N LEU A 123 5.74 -11.65 20.65
CA LEU A 123 6.50 -11.13 21.79
C LEU A 123 5.57 -10.61 22.87
N VAL A 124 4.59 -9.77 22.49
CA VAL A 124 3.57 -9.25 23.40
C VAL A 124 2.77 -10.38 24.01
N GLU A 125 2.31 -11.34 23.21
CA GLU A 125 1.61 -12.53 23.69
C GLU A 125 2.46 -13.28 24.74
N ARG A 126 3.72 -13.61 24.44
CA ARG A 126 4.57 -14.36 25.39
C ARG A 126 4.76 -13.62 26.71
N LEU A 127 5.03 -12.32 26.65
CA LEU A 127 5.27 -11.51 27.85
C LEU A 127 3.98 -11.33 28.68
N LEU A 128 2.80 -11.28 28.05
CA LEU A 128 1.51 -11.28 28.75
C LEU A 128 1.23 -12.60 29.47
N HIS A 129 1.63 -13.73 28.89
CA HIS A 129 1.43 -15.05 29.50
C HIS A 129 2.49 -15.39 30.57
N SER A 130 3.62 -14.66 30.60
CA SER A 130 4.70 -14.86 31.58
C SER A 130 4.70 -13.83 32.73
N ALA A 131 3.86 -12.80 32.66
CA ALA A 131 3.63 -11.81 33.71
C ALA A 131 2.59 -12.31 34.73
#